data_AF-A0A101E325-F1
#
_entry.id   AF-A0A101E325-F1
#
_cell.length_a   1.000
_cell.length_b   1.000
_cell.length_c   1.000
_cell.angle_alpha   90.00
_cell.angle_beta   90.00
_cell.angle_gamma   90.00
#
_symmetry.space_group_name_H-M   'P 1'
#
loop_
_entity.id
_entity.type
_entity.pdbx_description
1 polymer ?
#
loop_
_entity_poly.entity_id
_entity_poly.type
_entity_poly.pdbx_seq_one_letter_code
_entity_poly.pdbx_strand_id
1 'polypeptide(L)'
;MFPEEYIKGGEDWLRAGRRRFLLLNVIYYLQNFAGKENGVGKEDISEFLEALREVNMEMYLSIIKPKIPLEATLNELLSDGLIVEMDEGKYGVNKEKIKSEKDLIYWRGAKRILDNVNQKM
;
A
#
# COMPACT_ATOMS: atom_id res chain seq x y z
N MET A 1 33.03 5.16 -17.64
CA MET A 1 32.01 4.70 -18.61
C MET A 1 31.41 3.45 -18.01
N PHE A 2 30.25 3.57 -17.36
CA PHE A 2 29.57 2.44 -16.73
C PHE A 2 28.69 1.77 -17.80
N PRO A 3 28.67 0.43 -17.93
CA PRO A 3 27.89 -0.23 -18.96
C PRO A 3 26.40 -0.11 -18.65
N GLU A 4 25.70 0.53 -19.57
CA GLU A 4 24.24 0.57 -19.67
C GLU A 4 23.73 -0.79 -20.15
N GLU A 5 23.56 -1.75 -19.25
CA GLU A 5 22.64 -2.87 -19.49
C GLU A 5 21.59 -2.88 -18.38
N TYR A 6 20.75 -1.86 -18.44
CA TYR A 6 19.47 -1.81 -17.74
C TYR A 6 18.59 -2.94 -18.29
N ILE A 7 18.40 -3.99 -17.51
CA ILE A 7 17.40 -5.04 -17.72
C ILE A 7 16.01 -4.40 -17.51
N LYS A 8 15.55 -3.66 -18.52
CA LYS A 8 14.32 -2.86 -18.55
C LYS A 8 13.18 -3.71 -19.13
N GLY A 9 12.43 -4.42 -18.29
CA GLY A 9 11.20 -5.07 -18.75
C GLY A 9 10.53 -5.95 -17.70
N GLY A 10 11.30 -6.84 -17.06
CA GLY A 10 10.78 -7.75 -16.03
C GLY A 10 10.75 -7.13 -14.62
N GLU A 11 11.81 -6.39 -14.26
CA GLU A 11 11.91 -5.75 -12.95
C GLU A 11 10.93 -4.58 -12.78
N ASP A 12 10.65 -3.81 -13.84
CA ASP A 12 9.74 -2.66 -13.76
C ASP A 12 8.28 -3.08 -13.56
N TRP A 13 7.83 -4.23 -14.10
CA TRP A 13 6.47 -4.73 -13.86
C TRP A 13 6.30 -5.28 -12.44
N LEU A 14 7.31 -6.00 -11.91
CA LEU A 14 7.37 -6.45 -10.52
C LEU A 14 7.50 -5.28 -9.52
N ARG A 15 8.30 -4.26 -9.85
CA ARG A 15 8.47 -3.05 -9.02
C ARG A 15 7.26 -2.12 -9.09
N ALA A 16 6.58 -2.00 -10.24
CA ALA A 16 5.32 -1.28 -10.38
C ALA A 16 4.18 -1.98 -9.62
N GLY A 17 4.16 -3.32 -9.60
CA GLY A 17 3.26 -4.10 -8.76
C GLY A 17 3.51 -3.92 -7.27
N ARG A 18 4.79 -3.94 -6.84
CA ARG A 18 5.17 -3.84 -5.42
C ARG A 18 4.57 -2.60 -4.75
N ARG A 19 4.56 -1.46 -5.44
CA ARG A 19 3.94 -0.22 -4.95
C ARG A 19 2.47 -0.41 -4.57
N ARG A 20 1.67 -0.88 -5.55
CA ARG A 20 0.23 -1.12 -5.39
C ARG A 20 -0.04 -2.11 -4.28
N PHE A 21 0.65 -3.25 -4.28
CA PHE A 21 0.40 -4.29 -3.29
C PHE A 21 0.79 -3.86 -1.88
N LEU A 22 1.90 -3.15 -1.70
CA LEU A 22 2.25 -2.63 -0.37
C LEU A 22 1.26 -1.57 0.12
N LEU A 23 0.73 -0.71 -0.76
CA LEU A 23 -0.35 0.22 -0.39
C LEU A 23 -1.64 -0.53 -0.03
N LEU A 24 -1.99 -1.58 -0.78
CA LEU A 24 -3.13 -2.46 -0.45
C LEU A 24 -2.96 -3.10 0.93
N ASN A 25 -1.75 -3.54 1.30
CA ASN A 25 -1.46 -4.05 2.64
C ASN A 25 -1.70 -2.99 3.71
N VAL A 26 -1.32 -1.73 3.47
CA VAL A 26 -1.58 -0.61 4.40
C VAL A 26 -3.07 -0.39 4.59
N ILE A 27 -3.85 -0.32 3.50
CA ILE A 27 -5.30 -0.13 3.58
C ILE A 27 -5.96 -1.30 4.32
N TYR A 28 -5.60 -2.54 3.97
CA TYR A 28 -6.09 -3.73 4.67
C TYR A 28 -5.74 -3.69 6.16
N TYR A 29 -4.51 -3.30 6.49
CA TYR A 29 -4.05 -3.22 7.87
C TYR A 29 -4.87 -2.22 8.68
N LEU A 30 -5.04 -1.00 8.14
CA LEU A 30 -5.80 0.05 8.80
C LEU A 30 -7.24 -0.40 9.08
N GLN A 31 -7.89 -1.06 8.12
CA GLN A 31 -9.26 -1.54 8.29
C GLN A 31 -9.43 -2.67 9.31
N ASN A 32 -8.46 -3.57 9.41
CA ASN A 32 -8.63 -4.81 10.19
C ASN A 32 -7.90 -4.79 11.54
N PHE A 33 -6.93 -3.88 11.74
CA PHE A 33 -6.09 -3.85 12.93
C PHE A 33 -5.99 -2.46 13.57
N ALA A 34 -6.20 -1.37 12.82
CA ALA A 34 -6.09 0.00 13.33
C ALA A 34 -7.45 0.70 13.55
N GLY A 35 -8.54 -0.07 13.63
CA GLY A 35 -9.88 0.46 13.96
C GLY A 35 -10.55 1.29 12.85
N LYS A 36 -10.08 1.21 11.60
CA LYS A 36 -10.68 1.91 10.45
C LYS A 36 -11.66 1.02 9.67
N GLU A 37 -12.47 0.24 10.39
CA GLU A 37 -13.33 -0.81 9.81
C GLU A 37 -14.34 -0.27 8.79
N ASN A 38 -14.83 0.96 9.01
CA ASN A 38 -15.79 1.66 8.16
C ASN A 38 -15.17 2.36 6.95
N GLY A 39 -13.90 2.04 6.63
CA GLY A 39 -13.16 2.61 5.51
C GLY A 39 -12.05 3.54 5.96
N VAL A 40 -11.06 3.68 5.09
CA VAL A 40 -9.82 4.41 5.32
C VAL A 40 -9.81 5.69 4.49
N GLY A 41 -9.71 6.84 5.14
CA GLY A 41 -9.57 8.13 4.45
C GLY A 41 -8.17 8.30 3.86
N LYS A 42 -8.03 9.23 2.91
CA LYS A 42 -6.72 9.58 2.35
C LYS A 42 -5.79 10.16 3.41
N GLU A 43 -6.33 10.91 4.36
CA GLU A 43 -5.61 11.47 5.51
C GLU A 43 -5.08 10.35 6.40
N ASP A 44 -5.89 9.35 6.74
CA ASP A 44 -5.47 8.18 7.52
C ASP A 44 -4.30 7.46 6.84
N ILE A 45 -4.39 7.26 5.52
CA ILE A 45 -3.32 6.63 4.73
C ILE A 45 -2.05 7.50 4.77
N SER A 46 -2.19 8.81 4.60
CA SER A 46 -1.05 9.73 4.54
C SER A 46 -0.32 9.80 5.88
N GLU A 47 -1.05 9.89 6.99
CA GLU A 47 -0.50 9.88 8.35
C GLU A 47 0.24 8.58 8.63
N PHE A 48 -0.38 7.44 8.29
CA PHE A 48 0.25 6.13 8.46
C PHE A 48 1.52 5.98 7.60
N LEU A 49 1.53 6.53 6.38
CA LEU A 49 2.71 6.50 5.52
C LEU A 49 3.85 7.39 6.04
N GLU A 50 3.54 8.53 6.66
CA GLU A 50 4.57 9.36 7.31
C GLU A 50 5.19 8.63 8.51
N ALA A 51 4.39 7.96 9.34
CA ALA A 51 4.90 7.11 10.42
C ALA A 51 5.71 5.91 9.86
N LEU A 52 5.27 5.31 8.75
CA LEU A 52 6.02 4.27 8.04
C LEU A 52 7.37 4.77 7.54
N ARG A 53 7.48 6.02 7.09
CA ARG A 53 8.75 6.61 6.66
C ARG A 53 9.79 6.57 7.77
N GLU A 54 9.38 6.77 9.02
CA GLU A 54 10.27 6.72 10.18
C GLU A 54 10.64 5.30 10.60
N VAL A 55 9.68 4.37 10.52
CA VAL A 55 9.88 2.97 10.95
C VAL A 55 10.67 2.18 9.90
N ASN A 56 10.36 2.39 8.62
CA ASN A 56 10.94 1.65 7.52
C ASN A 56 10.93 2.48 6.22
N MET A 57 12.00 3.27 6.05
CA MET A 57 12.21 4.10 4.86
C MET A 57 12.18 3.30 3.55
N GLU A 58 12.68 2.06 3.53
CA GLU A 58 12.71 1.24 2.30
C GLU A 58 11.28 0.86 1.84
N MET A 59 10.43 0.44 2.78
CA MET A 59 9.04 0.11 2.51
C MET A 59 8.25 1.37 2.11
N TYR A 60 8.49 2.49 2.79
CA TYR A 60 7.91 3.79 2.39
C TYR A 60 8.29 4.15 0.94
N LEU A 61 9.58 4.14 0.60
CA LEU A 61 10.05 4.44 -0.77
C LEU A 61 9.62 3.39 -1.80
N SER A 62 9.16 2.22 -1.36
CA SER A 62 8.52 1.23 -2.24
C SER A 62 7.08 1.61 -2.60
N ILE A 63 6.37 2.27 -1.68
CA ILE A 63 4.98 2.74 -1.85
C ILE A 63 4.92 4.14 -2.47
N ILE A 64 5.68 5.10 -1.95
CA ILE A 64 5.69 6.48 -2.41
C ILE A 64 6.89 6.68 -3.34
N LYS A 65 6.61 7.03 -4.60
CA LYS A 65 7.64 7.29 -5.61
C LYS A 65 7.67 8.78 -5.95
N PRO A 66 8.85 9.38 -6.18
CA PRO A 66 8.98 10.83 -6.40
C PRO A 66 8.12 11.45 -7.51
N LYS A 67 7.66 10.65 -8.49
CA LYS A 67 6.88 11.10 -9.64
C LYS A 67 5.47 10.50 -9.69
N ILE A 68 5.08 9.75 -8.66
CA ILE A 68 3.82 9.02 -8.67
C ILE A 68 3.10 9.33 -7.37
N PRO A 69 2.08 10.21 -7.43
CA PRO A 69 1.35 10.61 -6.25
C PRO A 69 0.58 9.41 -5.66
N LEU A 70 0.23 9.51 -4.38
CA LEU A 70 -0.54 8.47 -3.67
C LEU A 70 -1.84 8.17 -4.41
N GLU A 71 -2.52 9.22 -4.88
CA GLU A 71 -3.77 9.22 -5.61
C GLU A 71 -3.68 8.42 -6.91
N ALA A 72 -2.56 8.49 -7.62
CA ALA A 72 -2.37 7.67 -8.81
C ALA A 72 -2.35 6.18 -8.44
N THR A 73 -1.74 5.81 -7.32
CA THR A 73 -1.71 4.42 -6.86
C THR A 73 -3.08 3.96 -6.33
N LEU A 74 -3.81 4.84 -5.64
CA LEU A 74 -5.19 4.55 -5.22
C LEU A 74 -6.11 4.33 -6.42
N ASN A 75 -6.02 5.18 -7.45
CA ASN A 75 -6.78 5.04 -8.69
C ASN A 75 -6.47 3.74 -9.43
N GLU A 76 -5.22 3.30 -9.43
CA GLU A 76 -4.87 1.99 -9.99
C GLU A 76 -5.49 0.84 -9.17
N LEU A 77 -5.45 0.90 -7.84
CA LEU A 77 -6.08 -0.12 -6.98
C LEU A 77 -7.60 -0.17 -7.16
N LEU A 78 -8.25 0.99 -7.36
CA LEU A 78 -9.66 1.10 -7.71
C LEU A 78 -9.94 0.50 -9.09
N SER A 79 -9.12 0.84 -10.09
CA SER A 79 -9.28 0.35 -11.46
C SER A 79 -9.11 -1.17 -11.55
N ASP A 80 -8.19 -1.72 -10.76
CA ASP A 80 -8.00 -3.17 -10.61
C ASP A 80 -9.10 -3.82 -9.75
N GLY A 81 -9.97 -3.03 -9.12
CA GLY A 81 -11.04 -3.44 -8.22
C GLY A 81 -10.54 -4.15 -6.96
N LEU A 82 -9.30 -3.88 -6.54
CA LEU A 82 -8.69 -4.42 -5.30
C LEU A 82 -9.16 -3.65 -4.07
N ILE A 83 -9.46 -2.37 -4.25
CA ILE A 83 -10.19 -1.56 -3.29
C ILE A 83 -11.47 -1.04 -3.96
N VAL A 84 -12.42 -0.61 -3.12
CA VAL A 84 -13.65 0.05 -3.52
C VAL A 84 -13.75 1.37 -2.78
N GLU A 85 -14.37 2.35 -3.41
CA GLU A 85 -14.78 3.58 -2.73
C GLU A 85 -16.02 3.27 -1.88
N MET A 86 -15.99 3.69 -0.63
CA MET A 86 -17.08 3.60 0.33
C MET A 86 -17.72 4.99 0.46
N ASP A 87 -18.42 5.24 1.57
CA ASP A 87 -18.99 6.56 1.84
C ASP A 87 -17.91 7.62 2.07
N GLU A 88 -18.19 8.87 1.69
CA GLU A 88 -17.41 10.07 2.02
C GLU A 88 -15.92 10.03 1.60
N GLY A 89 -15.59 9.40 0.45
CA GLY A 89 -14.22 9.38 -0.07
C GLY A 89 -13.28 8.45 0.70
N LYS A 90 -13.83 7.51 1.48
CA LYS A 90 -13.07 6.46 2.15
C LYS A 90 -12.87 5.26 1.22
N TYR A 91 -11.77 4.55 1.42
CA TYR A 91 -11.44 3.35 0.68
C TYR A 91 -11.59 2.11 1.56
N GLY A 92 -12.10 1.03 0.98
CA GLY A 92 -12.10 -0.28 1.60
C GLY A 92 -11.55 -1.35 0.69
N VAL A 93 -10.94 -2.39 1.24
CA VAL A 93 -10.55 -3.57 0.47
C VAL A 93 -11.78 -4.24 -0.13
N ASN A 94 -11.69 -4.64 -1.39
CA ASN A 94 -12.77 -5.38 -2.02
C ASN A 94 -12.84 -6.80 -1.43
N LYS A 95 -13.82 -7.03 -0.55
CA LYS A 95 -14.01 -8.31 0.17
C LYS A 95 -14.33 -9.49 -0.74
N GLU A 96 -14.79 -9.25 -1.97
CA GLU A 96 -15.00 -10.32 -2.95
C GLU A 96 -13.67 -10.88 -3.47
N LYS A 97 -12.66 -10.02 -3.62
CA LYS A 97 -11.31 -10.37 -4.12
C LYS A 97 -10.32 -10.69 -3.00
N ILE A 98 -10.37 -9.94 -1.91
CA ILE A 98 -9.47 -10.06 -0.75
C ILE A 98 -10.29 -10.54 0.43
N LYS A 99 -10.34 -11.86 0.61
CA LYS A 99 -11.15 -12.52 1.66
C LYS A 99 -10.38 -12.67 2.96
N SER A 100 -9.05 -12.72 2.87
CA SER A 100 -8.17 -12.90 4.01
C SER A 100 -6.77 -12.37 3.75
N GLU A 101 -5.97 -12.32 4.81
CA GLU A 101 -4.53 -12.05 4.78
C GLU A 101 -3.74 -12.91 3.77
N LYS A 102 -4.25 -14.08 3.39
CA LYS A 102 -3.59 -14.98 2.43
C LYS A 102 -3.65 -14.46 0.99
N ASP A 103 -4.60 -13.59 0.69
CA ASP A 103 -4.80 -13.01 -0.63
C ASP A 103 -3.88 -11.79 -0.86
N LEU A 104 -3.18 -11.34 0.19
CA LEU A 104 -2.29 -10.19 0.15
C LEU A 104 -0.85 -10.60 -0.15
N ILE A 105 -0.33 -10.09 -1.27
CA ILE A 105 1.08 -10.23 -1.61
C ILE A 105 1.92 -9.43 -0.59
N TYR A 106 3.01 -10.01 -0.11
CA TYR A 106 3.95 -9.45 0.89
C TYR A 106 3.44 -9.38 2.34
N TRP A 107 2.20 -9.81 2.63
CA TRP A 107 1.59 -9.63 3.95
C TRP A 107 2.46 -10.10 5.13
N ARG A 108 3.02 -11.32 5.06
CA ARG A 108 3.87 -11.85 6.15
C ARG A 108 5.07 -10.95 6.47
N GLY A 109 5.69 -10.36 5.44
CA GLY A 109 6.82 -9.44 5.62
C GLY A 109 6.38 -8.04 6.03
N ALA A 110 5.27 -7.56 5.47
CA ALA A 110 4.72 -6.23 5.73
C ALA A 110 4.12 -6.12 7.14
N LYS A 111 3.35 -7.12 7.60
CA LYS A 111 2.55 -7.05 8.83
C LYS A 111 3.36 -6.61 10.04
N ARG A 112 4.54 -7.22 10.26
CA ARG A 112 5.40 -6.86 11.41
C ARG A 112 5.84 -5.40 11.36
N ILE A 113 6.11 -4.85 10.18
CA ILE A 113 6.47 -3.45 10.01
C ILE A 113 5.26 -2.56 10.31
N LEU A 114 4.08 -2.92 9.77
CA LEU A 114 2.84 -2.18 9.98
C LEU A 114 2.42 -2.17 11.46
N ASP A 115 2.60 -3.28 12.19
CA ASP A 115 2.40 -3.35 13.64
C ASP A 115 3.28 -2.34 14.39
N ASN A 116 4.56 -2.22 13.99
CA ASN A 116 5.48 -1.25 14.60
C ASN A 116 5.11 0.20 14.27
N VAL A 117 4.56 0.45 13.08
CA VAL A 117 4.03 1.78 12.70
C VAL A 117 2.84 2.13 13.58
N ASN A 118 1.90 1.20 13.75
CA ASN A 118 0.71 1.43 14.57
C ASN A 118 1.03 1.65 16.06
N GLN A 119 2.13 1.08 16.58
CA GLN A 119 2.57 1.33 17.96
C GLN A 119 3.16 2.73 18.19
N LYS A 120 3.52 3.44 17.10
CA LYS A 120 4.06 4.79 17.16
C LYS A 120 3.00 5.89 17.06
N MET A 121 1.81 5.55 16.59
CA MET A 121 0.66 6.43 16.45
C MET A 121 -0.17 6.41 17.73
#